data_AF-A0A267AMR6-F1
#
_entry.id   AF-A0A267AMR6-F1
#
_cell.length_a   1.000
_cell.length_b   1.000
_cell.length_c   1.000
_cell.angle_alpha   90.00
_cell.angle_beta   90.00
_cell.angle_gamma   90.00
#
_symmetry.space_group_name_H-M   'P 1'
#
loop_
_entity.id
_entity.type
_entity.pdbx_description
1 polymer ?
#
loop_
_entity_poly.entity_id
_entity_poly.type
_entity_poly.pdbx_seq_one_letter_code
_entity_poly.pdbx_strand_id
1 'polypeptide(L)'
;MAAAKWSSLGVMVFALISLPWLAAAWIYSADQVVWECHLDFEVLAIASDQTAERTLGSYSQFFHGNHSGFSRISGRKVSTLADGQTRVQNFHRFVDFKYVQAGPYLKNTVAKITRKKGDTLSDGQELVFISSPGEDVYMQVLKLGPSTYSFGGLGMPRQICQGRQGWLMPRLR
;
A
#
# COMPACT_ATOMS: atom_id res chain seq x y z
N MET A 1 46.95 -17.78 19.79
CA MET A 1 45.80 -17.50 18.91
C MET A 1 45.94 -18.37 17.67
N ALA A 2 45.20 -19.47 17.59
CA ALA A 2 45.27 -20.40 16.46
C ALA A 2 44.36 -19.87 15.34
N ALA A 3 44.95 -19.41 14.24
CA ALA A 3 44.21 -19.14 13.02
C ALA A 3 43.70 -20.47 12.46
N ALA A 4 42.38 -20.68 12.49
CA ALA A 4 41.75 -21.86 11.89
C ALA A 4 42.13 -21.91 10.40
N LYS A 5 42.98 -22.86 10.01
CA LYS A 5 43.29 -23.13 8.62
C LYS A 5 42.05 -23.75 7.98
N TRP A 6 41.20 -22.93 7.38
CA TRP A 6 40.09 -23.42 6.58
C TRP A 6 40.67 -24.21 5.41
N SER A 7 40.41 -25.51 5.37
CA SER A 7 40.79 -26.33 4.23
C SER A 7 40.07 -25.81 2.99
N SER A 8 40.72 -25.85 1.83
CA SER A 8 40.12 -25.46 0.55
C SER A 8 38.78 -26.14 0.29
N LEU A 9 38.63 -27.38 0.77
CA LEU A 9 37.39 -28.15 0.76
C LEU A 9 36.27 -27.49 1.60
N GLY A 10 36.59 -27.00 2.80
CA GLY A 10 35.63 -26.33 3.68
C GLY A 10 35.13 -24.99 3.11
N VAL A 11 36.02 -24.23 2.46
CA VAL A 11 35.66 -23.01 1.73
C VAL A 11 34.73 -23.34 0.56
N MET A 12 35.04 -24.38 -0.19
CA MET A 12 34.26 -24.80 -1.35
C MET A 12 32.86 -25.29 -0.96
N VAL A 13 32.74 -26.07 0.11
CA VAL A 13 31.44 -26.52 0.64
C VAL A 13 30.61 -25.34 1.17
N PHE A 14 31.23 -24.43 1.92
CA PHE A 14 30.53 -23.25 2.41
C PHE A 14 30.04 -22.37 1.26
N ALA A 15 30.87 -22.16 0.22
CA ALA A 15 30.47 -21.41 -0.98
C ALA A 15 29.33 -22.11 -1.73
N LEU A 16 29.39 -23.43 -1.94
CA LEU A 16 28.34 -24.21 -2.59
C LEU A 16 27.01 -24.17 -1.86
N ILE A 17 27.01 -24.08 -0.53
CA ILE A 17 25.79 -23.96 0.27
C ILE A 17 25.30 -22.52 0.28
N SER A 18 26.17 -21.54 0.57
CA SER A 18 25.77 -20.15 0.77
C SER A 18 25.47 -19.38 -0.53
N LEU A 19 26.16 -19.67 -1.63
CA LEU A 19 25.96 -18.96 -2.90
C LEU A 19 24.55 -19.15 -3.47
N PRO A 20 23.94 -20.35 -3.47
CA PRO A 20 22.55 -20.52 -3.87
C PRO A 20 21.57 -19.73 -3.00
N TRP A 21 21.79 -19.65 -1.68
CA TRP A 21 20.92 -18.86 -0.79
C TRP A 21 21.12 -17.35 -0.96
N LEU A 22 22.35 -16.89 -1.18
CA LEU A 22 22.65 -15.49 -1.48
C LEU A 22 22.07 -15.09 -2.85
N ALA A 23 22.24 -15.94 -3.86
CA ALA A 23 21.66 -15.76 -5.18
C ALA A 23 20.13 -15.81 -5.12
N ALA A 24 19.55 -16.74 -4.37
CA ALA A 24 18.11 -16.80 -4.14
C ALA A 24 17.62 -15.56 -3.41
N ALA A 25 18.31 -15.07 -2.37
CA ALA A 25 17.93 -13.83 -1.67
C ALA A 25 18.00 -12.59 -2.56
N TRP A 26 18.92 -12.56 -3.54
CA TRP A 26 19.00 -11.50 -4.54
C TRP A 26 17.94 -11.63 -5.65
N ILE A 27 17.68 -12.84 -6.13
CA ILE A 27 16.73 -13.11 -7.22
C ILE A 27 15.28 -13.05 -6.72
N TYR A 28 15.01 -13.56 -5.51
CA TYR A 28 13.76 -13.37 -4.77
C TYR A 28 13.72 -12.02 -4.03
N SER A 29 14.31 -10.99 -4.63
CA SER A 29 13.92 -9.61 -4.34
C SER A 29 12.39 -9.57 -4.45
N ALA A 30 11.70 -9.28 -3.34
CA ALA A 30 10.25 -9.15 -3.27
C ALA A 30 9.73 -8.46 -4.53
N ASP A 31 8.78 -9.10 -5.24
CA ASP A 31 8.29 -8.65 -6.54
C ASP A 31 8.16 -7.13 -6.56
N GLN A 32 9.07 -6.48 -7.31
CA GLN A 32 9.09 -5.03 -7.37
C GLN A 32 7.88 -4.60 -8.19
N VAL A 33 6.89 -4.03 -7.49
CA VAL A 33 5.65 -3.63 -8.14
C VAL A 33 5.67 -2.16 -8.49
N VAL A 34 5.43 -1.90 -9.76
CA VAL A 34 5.18 -0.56 -10.28
C VAL A 34 3.74 -0.52 -10.74
N TRP A 35 2.86 -0.14 -9.82
CA TRP A 35 1.42 -0.13 -9.98
C TRP A 35 0.88 1.28 -9.85
N GLU A 36 -0.11 1.60 -10.68
CA GLU A 36 -0.94 2.79 -10.54
C GLU A 36 -2.37 2.31 -10.29
N CYS A 37 -2.91 2.66 -9.14
CA CYS A 37 -4.21 2.22 -8.67
C CYS A 37 -5.12 3.42 -8.49
N HIS A 38 -6.37 3.27 -8.92
CA HIS A 38 -7.37 4.32 -8.84
C HIS A 38 -8.70 3.75 -8.34
N LEU A 39 -9.31 4.47 -7.41
CA LEU A 39 -10.62 4.16 -6.86
C LEU A 39 -11.37 5.47 -6.60
N ASP A 40 -12.57 5.58 -7.15
CA ASP A 40 -13.57 6.53 -6.67
C ASP A 40 -14.48 5.80 -5.69
N PHE A 41 -14.83 6.46 -4.59
CA PHE A 41 -15.60 5.84 -3.52
C PHE A 41 -16.68 6.75 -2.98
N GLU A 42 -17.76 6.11 -2.56
CA GLU A 42 -18.80 6.68 -1.74
C GLU A 42 -19.04 5.76 -0.55
N VAL A 43 -18.97 6.32 0.66
CA VAL A 43 -19.27 5.61 1.90
C VAL A 43 -20.36 6.37 2.63
N LEU A 44 -21.43 5.66 2.99
CA LEU A 44 -22.53 6.16 3.80
C LEU A 44 -22.56 5.35 5.11
N ALA A 45 -22.37 6.04 6.22
CA ALA A 45 -22.54 5.49 7.56
C ALA A 45 -23.74 6.17 8.21
N ILE A 46 -24.71 5.38 8.69
CA ILE A 46 -25.90 5.88 9.39
C ILE A 46 -25.86 5.29 10.79
N ALA A 47 -25.83 6.16 11.80
CA ALA A 47 -25.90 5.74 13.19
C ALA A 47 -27.35 5.62 13.67
N SER A 48 -27.55 4.95 14.80
CA SER A 48 -28.87 4.70 15.39
C SER A 48 -29.60 5.97 15.83
N ASP A 49 -28.86 7.05 16.08
CA ASP A 49 -29.38 8.37 16.45
C ASP A 49 -29.76 9.24 15.23
N GLN A 50 -29.89 8.62 14.05
CA GLN A 50 -30.16 9.26 12.76
C GLN A 50 -29.06 10.24 12.29
N THR A 51 -27.90 10.27 12.95
CA THR A 51 -26.76 10.96 12.36
C THR A 51 -26.28 10.17 11.14
N ALA A 52 -25.96 10.90 10.08
CA ALA A 52 -25.51 10.31 8.83
C ALA A 52 -24.20 10.95 8.40
N GLU A 53 -23.20 10.13 8.11
CA GLU A 53 -21.94 10.55 7.53
C GLU A 53 -21.80 10.00 6.13
N ARG A 54 -21.64 10.90 5.16
CA ARG A 54 -21.41 10.57 3.76
C ARG A 54 -20.03 11.08 3.35
N THR A 55 -19.19 10.18 2.86
CA THR A 55 -17.86 10.52 2.34
C THR A 55 -17.82 10.19 0.86
N LEU A 56 -17.56 11.19 0.01
CA LEU A 56 -17.24 10.99 -1.40
C LEU A 56 -15.82 11.43 -1.66
N GLY A 57 -15.10 10.63 -2.43
CA GLY A 57 -13.75 10.99 -2.80
C GLY A 57 -13.14 10.11 -3.88
N SER A 58 -11.90 10.47 -4.18
CA SER A 58 -11.00 9.72 -5.04
C SER A 58 -9.78 9.31 -4.22
N TYR A 59 -9.29 8.12 -4.51
CA TYR A 59 -8.09 7.56 -3.95
C TYR A 59 -7.21 6.98 -5.04
N SER A 60 -5.99 7.49 -5.14
CA SER A 60 -4.99 7.03 -6.09
C SER A 60 -3.74 6.59 -5.36
N GLN A 61 -3.20 5.42 -5.69
CA GLN A 61 -1.96 4.91 -5.11
C GLN A 61 -0.94 4.61 -6.21
N PHE A 62 0.30 4.99 -5.96
CA PHE A 62 1.42 4.81 -6.87
C PHE A 62 2.52 4.04 -6.15
N PHE A 63 2.85 2.87 -6.67
CA PHE A 63 3.90 2.01 -6.16
C PHE A 63 5.16 2.17 -7.00
N HIS A 64 6.29 2.39 -6.36
CA HIS A 64 7.60 2.45 -7.00
C HIS A 64 8.37 1.15 -6.76
N GLY A 65 9.26 0.76 -7.67
CA GLY A 65 10.07 -0.47 -7.56
C GLY A 65 11.08 -0.50 -6.39
N ASN A 66 11.14 0.53 -5.56
CA ASN A 66 12.06 0.64 -4.41
C ASN A 66 11.37 0.42 -3.05
N HIS A 67 10.28 -0.35 -3.02
CA HIS A 67 9.49 -0.62 -1.80
C HIS A 67 8.89 0.62 -1.12
N SER A 68 8.70 1.69 -1.89
CA SER A 68 8.02 2.90 -1.46
C SER A 68 6.91 3.27 -2.43
N GLY A 69 5.96 4.05 -1.95
CA GLY A 69 4.91 4.60 -2.77
C GLY A 69 4.31 5.83 -2.13
N PHE A 70 3.42 6.45 -2.86
CA PHE A 70 2.60 7.51 -2.32
C PHE A 70 1.16 7.32 -2.74
N SER A 71 0.23 7.86 -1.96
CA SER A 71 -1.16 7.92 -2.32
C SER A 71 -1.70 9.33 -2.17
N ARG A 72 -2.69 9.64 -3.01
CA ARG A 72 -3.46 10.88 -2.95
C ARG A 72 -4.89 10.52 -2.64
N ILE A 73 -5.42 11.13 -1.60
CA ILE A 73 -6.81 11.00 -1.21
C ILE A 73 -7.44 12.38 -1.13
N SER A 74 -8.55 12.55 -1.83
CA SER A 74 -9.24 13.84 -1.89
C SER A 74 -10.73 13.67 -2.00
N GLY A 75 -11.48 14.57 -1.37
CA GLY A 75 -12.93 14.49 -1.39
C GLY A 75 -13.58 15.36 -0.33
N ARG A 76 -14.82 15.00 -0.01
CA ARG A 76 -15.67 15.71 0.93
C ARG A 76 -16.37 14.73 1.85
N LYS A 77 -16.37 15.06 3.13
CA LYS A 77 -17.16 14.42 4.18
C LYS A 77 -18.32 15.35 4.54
N VAL A 78 -19.53 14.81 4.53
CA VAL A 78 -20.75 15.51 4.90
C VAL A 78 -21.35 14.76 6.08
N SER A 79 -21.45 15.43 7.22
CA SER A 79 -22.06 14.88 8.43
C SER A 79 -23.35 15.63 8.71
N THR A 80 -24.47 14.92 8.82
CA THR A 80 -25.75 15.45 9.30
C THR A 80 -25.85 15.14 10.78
N LEU A 81 -25.90 16.20 11.60
CA LEU A 81 -26.00 16.13 13.05
C LEU A 81 -27.45 15.89 13.48
N ALA A 82 -27.65 15.45 14.72
CA ALA A 82 -28.97 15.15 15.28
C ALA A 82 -29.91 16.38 15.35
N ASP A 83 -29.37 17.59 15.32
CA ASP A 83 -30.11 18.85 15.25
C ASP A 83 -30.49 19.26 13.81
N GLY A 84 -30.20 18.41 12.82
CA GLY A 84 -30.46 18.65 11.41
C GLY A 84 -29.39 19.54 10.73
N GLN A 85 -28.39 20.04 11.46
CA GLN A 85 -27.31 20.81 10.85
C GLN A 85 -26.42 19.91 10.01
N THR A 86 -26.03 20.42 8.83
CA THR A 86 -25.09 19.72 7.94
C THR A 86 -23.72 20.35 8.04
N ARG A 87 -22.73 19.57 8.48
CA ARG A 87 -21.33 19.97 8.49
C ARG A 87 -20.62 19.39 7.28
N VAL A 88 -19.84 20.24 6.62
CA VAL A 88 -19.11 19.91 5.41
C VAL A 88 -17.62 20.08 5.65
N GLN A 89 -16.85 19.04 5.39
CA GLN A 89 -15.41 19.05 5.51
C GLN A 89 -14.79 18.54 4.22
N ASN A 90 -13.77 19.22 3.73
CA ASN A 90 -13.00 18.78 2.58
C ASN A 90 -11.72 18.13 3.11
N PHE A 91 -11.28 17.06 2.45
CA PHE A 91 -9.98 16.46 2.74
C PHE A 91 -9.16 16.41 1.46
N HIS A 92 -7.85 16.63 1.63
CA HIS A 92 -6.89 16.42 0.57
C HIS A 92 -5.53 16.10 1.19
N ARG A 93 -5.24 14.80 1.24
CA ARG A 93 -4.06 14.27 1.90
C ARG A 93 -3.17 13.54 0.90
N PHE A 94 -1.86 13.66 1.13
CA PHE A 94 -0.83 12.88 0.48
C PHE A 94 -0.24 11.96 1.53
N VAL A 95 -0.19 10.67 1.23
CA VAL A 95 0.28 9.64 2.17
C VAL A 95 1.46 8.94 1.55
N ASP A 96 2.63 9.13 2.15
CA ASP A 96 3.84 8.38 1.79
C ASP A 96 3.82 7.06 2.56
N PHE A 97 4.11 5.95 1.88
CA PHE A 97 4.13 4.63 2.50
C PHE A 97 5.31 3.80 2.01
N LYS A 98 5.70 2.84 2.85
CA LYS A 98 6.57 1.73 2.45
C LYS A 98 5.71 0.50 2.23
N TYR A 99 6.15 -0.40 1.37
CA TYR A 99 5.42 -1.63 1.13
C TYR A 99 6.33 -2.84 0.97
N VAL A 100 5.80 -4.01 1.29
CA VAL A 100 6.40 -5.32 1.01
C VAL A 100 5.34 -6.22 0.43
N GLN A 101 5.63 -6.84 -0.71
CA GLN A 101 4.77 -7.87 -1.29
C GLN A 101 5.37 -9.26 -1.05
N ALA A 102 4.54 -10.18 -0.59
CA ALA A 102 4.87 -11.59 -0.44
C ALA A 102 3.74 -12.42 -1.08
N GLY A 103 3.93 -12.82 -2.33
CA GLY A 103 2.92 -13.55 -3.10
C GLY A 103 1.60 -12.76 -3.22
N PRO A 104 0.46 -13.29 -2.74
CA PRO A 104 -0.84 -12.62 -2.81
C PRO A 104 -1.08 -11.62 -1.67
N TYR A 105 -0.07 -11.34 -0.84
CA TYR A 105 -0.21 -10.43 0.30
C TYR A 105 0.66 -9.19 0.10
N LEU A 106 0.08 -8.03 0.39
CA LEU A 106 0.74 -6.73 0.37
C LEU A 106 0.65 -6.13 1.77
N LYS A 107 1.80 -5.83 2.36
CA LYS A 107 1.90 -5.06 3.60
C LYS A 107 2.27 -3.63 3.25
N ASN A 108 1.45 -2.66 3.66
CA ASN A 108 1.75 -1.23 3.55
C ASN A 108 1.94 -0.63 4.94
N THR A 109 2.99 0.15 5.11
CA THR A 109 3.26 0.91 6.34
C THR A 109 3.24 2.38 6.01
N VAL A 110 2.30 3.14 6.55
CA VAL A 110 2.24 4.59 6.33
C VAL A 110 3.41 5.25 7.03
N ALA A 111 4.23 5.97 6.28
CA ALA A 111 5.38 6.68 6.80
C ALA A 111 5.01 8.12 7.20
N LYS A 112 4.20 8.80 6.37
CA LYS A 112 3.86 10.20 6.57
C LYS A 112 2.53 10.54 5.91
N ILE A 113 1.76 11.42 6.55
CA ILE A 113 0.57 12.03 5.97
C ILE A 113 0.82 13.54 5.90
N THR A 114 0.63 14.13 4.73
CA THR A 114 0.75 15.57 4.48
C THR A 114 -0.59 16.10 3.99
N ARG A 115 -0.98 17.30 4.44
CA ARG A 115 -2.26 17.92 4.10
C ARG A 115 -2.05 19.07 3.11
N LYS A 116 -2.91 19.17 2.09
CA LYS A 116 -2.92 20.35 1.21
C LYS A 116 -3.71 21.49 1.85
N LYS A 117 -3.34 22.72 1.51
CA LYS A 117 -4.16 23.91 1.78
C LYS A 117 -5.60 23.69 1.29
N GLY A 118 -6.57 23.89 2.18
CA GLY A 118 -8.00 23.66 1.93
C GLY A 118 -8.55 22.35 2.49
N ASP A 119 -7.69 21.48 3.05
CA ASP A 119 -8.13 20.36 3.88
C ASP A 119 -8.67 20.89 5.23
N THR A 120 -9.94 20.66 5.51
CA THR A 120 -10.65 21.09 6.74
C THR A 120 -11.04 19.92 7.65
N LEU A 121 -10.61 18.70 7.31
CA LEU A 121 -10.87 17.50 8.11
C LEU A 121 -9.80 17.35 9.21
N SER A 122 -10.19 17.20 10.47
CA SER A 122 -9.24 17.08 11.56
C SER A 122 -8.43 15.77 11.50
N ASP A 123 -7.26 15.74 12.14
CA ASP A 123 -6.37 14.57 12.09
C ASP A 123 -6.93 13.37 12.88
N GLY A 124 -7.75 13.63 13.91
CA GLY A 124 -8.43 12.59 14.69
C GLY A 124 -9.69 12.02 14.02
N GLN A 125 -10.08 12.51 12.85
CA GLN A 125 -11.17 11.91 12.08
C GLN A 125 -10.60 10.87 11.11
N GLU A 126 -11.02 9.62 11.32
CA GLU A 126 -10.68 8.51 10.44
C GLU A 126 -11.26 8.74 9.04
N LEU A 127 -10.41 8.48 8.03
CA LEU A 127 -10.81 8.41 6.64
C LEU A 127 -10.69 6.97 6.20
N VAL A 128 -11.74 6.48 5.55
CA VAL A 128 -11.71 5.17 4.90
C VAL A 128 -10.52 5.15 3.93
N PHE A 129 -9.79 4.03 3.91
CA PHE A 129 -8.58 3.78 3.10
C PHE A 129 -7.28 4.46 3.57
N ILE A 130 -7.27 5.22 4.66
CA ILE A 130 -6.04 5.77 5.25
C ILE A 130 -5.83 5.18 6.64
N SER A 131 -4.67 4.57 6.88
CA SER A 131 -4.21 4.17 8.21
C SER A 131 -3.32 5.23 8.86
N SER A 132 -3.13 5.11 10.16
CA SER A 132 -2.27 6.04 10.91
C SER A 132 -0.80 5.83 10.55
N PRO A 133 0.05 6.88 10.66
CA PRO A 133 1.50 6.71 10.51
C PRO A 133 2.06 5.67 11.48
N GLY A 134 2.89 4.77 10.96
CA GLY A 134 3.46 3.63 11.70
C GLY A 134 2.56 2.40 11.76
N GLU A 135 1.32 2.49 11.30
CA GLU A 135 0.39 1.36 11.26
C GLU A 135 0.65 0.48 10.04
N ASP A 136 0.71 -0.83 10.29
CA ASP A 136 0.88 -1.86 9.28
C ASP A 136 -0.49 -2.33 8.77
N VAL A 137 -0.77 -2.09 7.49
CA VAL A 137 -2.00 -2.54 6.82
C VAL A 137 -1.70 -3.70 5.90
N TYR A 138 -2.44 -4.78 6.08
CA TYR A 138 -2.33 -5.99 5.28
C TYR A 138 -3.47 -6.07 4.28
N MET A 139 -3.12 -6.28 3.02
CA MET A 139 -4.06 -6.33 1.90
C MET A 139 -3.86 -7.60 1.11
N GLN A 140 -4.94 -8.11 0.53
CA GLN A 140 -4.88 -9.24 -0.40
C GLN A 140 -4.82 -8.72 -1.83
N VAL A 141 -3.84 -9.19 -2.59
CA VAL A 141 -3.65 -8.93 -4.02
C VAL A 141 -4.24 -10.08 -4.84
N LEU A 142 -4.99 -9.72 -5.86
CA LEU A 142 -5.55 -10.60 -6.88
C LEU A 142 -5.05 -10.16 -8.26
N LYS A 143 -4.46 -11.09 -9.01
CA LYS A 143 -4.11 -10.85 -10.40
C LYS A 143 -5.35 -11.06 -11.27
N LEU A 144 -5.78 -10.01 -11.97
CA LEU A 144 -6.95 -10.04 -12.85
C LEU A 144 -6.57 -10.29 -14.31
N GLY A 145 -5.36 -9.93 -14.71
CA GLY A 145 -4.87 -10.08 -16.07
C GLY A 145 -3.35 -9.96 -16.18
N PRO A 146 -2.80 -9.85 -17.41
CA PRO A 146 -1.35 -9.76 -17.63
C PRO A 146 -0.71 -8.58 -16.92
N SER A 147 -1.38 -7.43 -16.93
CA SER A 147 -0.93 -6.16 -16.32
C SER A 147 -1.99 -5.54 -15.42
N THR A 148 -3.03 -6.29 -15.04
CA THR A 148 -4.12 -5.79 -14.20
C THR A 148 -4.16 -6.56 -12.90
N TYR A 149 -4.15 -5.82 -11.80
CA TYR A 149 -4.18 -6.33 -10.45
C TYR A 149 -5.33 -5.66 -9.70
N SER A 150 -5.75 -6.27 -8.61
CA SER A 150 -6.69 -5.66 -7.69
C SER A 150 -6.30 -6.02 -6.27
N PHE A 151 -6.35 -5.05 -5.35
CA PHE A 151 -6.10 -5.34 -3.94
C PHE A 151 -7.03 -4.58 -3.01
N GLY A 152 -7.17 -5.08 -1.80
CA GLY A 152 -7.95 -4.44 -0.75
C GLY A 152 -7.84 -5.19 0.57
N GLY A 153 -8.29 -4.54 1.64
CA GLY A 153 -8.54 -5.22 2.91
C GLY A 153 -9.73 -6.18 2.81
N LEU A 154 -9.79 -7.16 3.71
CA LEU A 154 -10.98 -8.02 3.82
C LEU A 154 -12.21 -7.18 4.17
N GLY A 155 -13.31 -7.37 3.46
CA GLY A 155 -14.55 -6.61 3.66
C GLY A 155 -14.55 -5.17 3.11
N MET A 156 -13.44 -4.70 2.54
CA MET A 156 -13.35 -3.40 1.88
C MET A 156 -13.47 -3.53 0.35
N PRO A 157 -13.99 -2.51 -0.34
CA PRO A 157 -13.90 -2.43 -1.80
C PRO A 157 -12.46 -2.57 -2.27
N ARG A 158 -12.25 -3.39 -3.31
CA ARG A 158 -10.91 -3.57 -3.88
C ARG A 158 -10.61 -2.48 -4.90
N GLN A 159 -9.38 -2.01 -4.90
CA GLN A 159 -8.88 -1.05 -5.87
C GLN A 159 -8.40 -1.80 -7.10
N ILE A 160 -8.61 -1.23 -8.27
CA ILE A 160 -8.09 -1.77 -9.53
C ILE A 160 -6.78 -1.04 -9.83
N CYS A 161 -5.78 -1.83 -10.16
CA CYS A 161 -4.42 -1.40 -10.41
C CYS A 161 -3.99 -1.80 -11.80
N GLN A 162 -3.36 -0.88 -12.50
CA GLN A 162 -2.65 -1.17 -13.73
C GLN A 162 -1.15 -1.24 -13.41
N GLY A 163 -0.57 -2.41 -13.68
CA GLY A 163 0.86 -2.58 -13.65
C GLY A 163 1.48 -1.88 -14.86
N ARG A 164 2.42 -0.97 -14.61
CA ARG A 164 3.27 -0.36 -15.65
C ARG A 164 4.33 -1.34 -16.18
N GLN A 165 4.08 -2.65 -16.14
CA GLN A 165 5.01 -3.71 -16.57
C GLN A 165 5.12 -3.81 -18.09
N GLY A 166 5.57 -2.72 -18.74
CA GLY A 166 6.16 -2.77 -20.08
C GLY A 166 7.67 -3.05 -20.09
N TRP A 167 8.36 -3.00 -18.94
CA TRP A 167 9.84 -2.95 -18.91
C TRP A 167 10.55 -3.88 -17.91
N LEU A 168 9.83 -4.68 -17.11
CA LEU A 168 10.42 -5.54 -16.08
C LEU A 168 9.98 -7.01 -16.20
N MET A 169 9.82 -7.52 -17.42
CA MET A 169 10.07 -8.94 -17.60
C MET A 169 11.59 -9.13 -17.61
N PRO A 170 12.18 -10.01 -16.78
CA PRO A 170 13.52 -10.47 -17.07
C PRO A 170 13.43 -11.12 -18.45
N ARG A 171 13.98 -10.45 -19.48
CA ARG A 171 14.28 -11.12 -20.73
C ARG A 171 15.34 -12.15 -20.38
N LEU A 172 14.91 -13.40 -20.16
CA LEU A 172 15.79 -14.54 -20.33
C LEU A 172 16.34 -14.42 -21.75
N ARG A 173 17.62 -14.08 -21.85
CA ARG A 173 18.41 -14.12 -23.07
C ARG A 173 19.27 -15.37 -23.00
#